data_AF-A0A848BX13-F1
#
_entry.id   AF-A0A848BX13-F1
#
_cell.length_a   1.000
_cell.length_b   1.000
_cell.length_c   1.000
_cell.angle_alpha   90.00
_cell.angle_beta   90.00
_cell.angle_gamma   90.00
#
_symmetry.space_group_name_H-M   'P 1'
#
loop_
_entity.id
_entity.type
_entity.pdbx_description
1 polymer ?
#
loop_
_entity_poly.entity_id
_entity_poly.type
_entity_poly.pdbx_seq_one_letter_code
_entity_poly.pdbx_strand_id
1 'polypeptide(L)' 'MKLDFRCTKCGSSDYYVKTAIFPEKDSKLKVEFGTYYLKICSDCGYTEIYSAKVVDKELKKVKNVPEPKPAP' A
#
# COMPACT_ATOMS: atom_id res chain seq x y z
N MET A 1 5.18 -4.24 -5.41
CA MET A 1 4.15 -5.28 -5.24
C MET A 1 3.79 -5.80 -6.62
N LYS A 2 4.06 -7.08 -6.93
CA LYS A 2 3.47 -7.78 -8.08
C LYS A 2 2.28 -8.55 -7.53
N LEU A 3 1.12 -7.94 -7.55
CA LEU A 3 -0.16 -8.60 -7.30
C LEU A 3 -0.94 -8.43 -8.60
N ASP A 4 -1.55 -9.50 -9.10
CA ASP A 4 -2.50 -9.46 -10.21
C ASP A 4 -3.64 -8.51 -9.84
N PHE A 5 -3.45 -7.24 -10.14
CA PHE A 5 -4.40 -6.23 -9.73
C PHE A 5 -5.62 -6.33 -10.62
N ARG A 6 -6.77 -6.53 -9.98
CA ARG A 6 -8.07 -6.22 -10.55
C ARG A 6 -8.79 -5.31 -9.59
N CYS A 7 -9.32 -4.21 -10.12
CA CYS A 7 -10.20 -3.32 -9.39
C CYS A 7 -11.38 -4.13 -8.87
N THR A 8 -11.59 -4.10 -7.55
CA THR A 8 -12.70 -4.83 -6.90
C THR A 8 -14.07 -4.33 -7.32
N LYS A 9 -14.15 -3.11 -7.88
CA LYS A 9 -15.40 -2.50 -8.36
C LYS A 9 -15.69 -2.81 -9.83
N CYS A 10 -14.74 -2.62 -10.73
CA CYS A 10 -14.97 -2.75 -12.18
C CYS A 10 -14.16 -3.84 -12.89
N GLY A 11 -13.27 -4.54 -12.18
CA GLY A 11 -12.45 -5.62 -12.75
C GLY A 11 -11.23 -5.16 -13.56
N SER A 12 -11.04 -3.85 -13.77
CA SER A 12 -9.90 -3.30 -14.52
C SER A 12 -8.55 -3.63 -13.88
N SER A 13 -7.55 -3.90 -14.72
CA SER A 13 -6.15 -4.09 -14.30
C SER A 13 -5.33 -2.81 -14.25
N ASP A 14 -5.88 -1.69 -14.72
CA ASP A 14 -5.13 -0.43 -14.81
C ASP A 14 -5.35 0.42 -13.56
N TYR A 15 -4.24 0.89 -12.99
CA TYR A 15 -4.22 1.73 -11.81
C TYR A 15 -3.00 2.64 -11.78
N TYR A 16 -3.08 3.65 -10.93
CA TYR A 16 -1.94 4.47 -10.54
C TYR A 16 -1.90 4.63 -9.01
N VAL A 17 -0.73 5.00 -8.49
CA VAL A 17 -0.52 5.19 -7.05
C VAL A 17 -0.14 6.63 -6.78
N LYS A 18 -0.74 7.22 -5.75
CA LYS A 18 -0.38 8.53 -5.18
C LYS A 18 -0.04 8.40 -3.71
N THR A 19 0.73 9.34 -3.20
CA THR A 19 1.01 9.45 -1.76
C THR A 19 0.21 10.59 -1.18
N ALA A 20 -0.43 10.37 -0.04
CA ALA A 20 -1.13 11.40 0.72
C ALA A 20 -0.68 11.39 2.18
N ILE A 21 -0.79 12.56 2.82
CA ILE A 21 -0.55 12.73 4.25
C ILE A 21 -1.89 13.09 4.90
N PHE A 22 -2.35 12.27 5.85
CA PHE A 22 -3.59 12.52 6.58
C PHE A 22 -3.31 12.77 8.06
N PRO A 23 -4.03 13.69 8.71
CA PRO A 23 -3.99 13.83 10.15
C PRO A 23 -4.61 12.59 10.81
N GLU A 24 -3.88 11.97 11.72
CA GLU A 24 -4.29 10.86 12.57
C GLU A 24 -4.58 11.40 13.98
N LYS A 25 -5.63 10.88 14.62
CA LYS A 25 -5.97 11.22 16.00
C LYS A 25 -5.14 10.35 16.94
N ASP A 26 -4.27 10.97 17.74
CA ASP A 26 -3.63 10.28 18.87
C ASP A 26 -4.53 10.33 20.11
N SER A 27 -4.43 9.28 20.94
CA SER A 27 -5.16 9.14 22.21
C SER A 27 -4.85 10.27 23.22
N LYS A 28 -3.76 11.04 23.01
CA LYS A 28 -3.24 12.07 23.92
C LYS A 28 -3.36 13.50 23.40
N LEU A 29 -4.41 13.83 22.63
CA LEU A 29 -4.68 15.20 22.11
C LEU A 29 -3.59 15.77 21.18
N LYS A 30 -2.64 14.95 20.71
CA LYS A 30 -1.67 15.33 19.69
C LYS A 30 -2.19 14.94 18.31
N VAL A 31 -2.09 15.85 17.36
CA VAL A 31 -2.36 15.55 15.94
C VAL A 31 -1.08 14.94 15.38
N GLU A 32 -1.14 13.67 15.02
CA GLU A 32 -0.07 13.03 14.26
C GLU A 32 -0.39 13.07 12.76
N PHE A 33 0.62 12.91 11.91
CA PHE A 33 0.42 12.84 10.46
C PHE A 33 0.86 11.46 9.97
N GLY A 34 -0.08 10.72 9.38
CA GLY A 34 0.15 9.44 8.73
C GLY A 34 0.43 9.62 7.25
N THR A 35 1.37 8.85 6.71
CA THR A 35 1.59 8.74 5.26
C THR A 35 0.84 7.53 4.72
N TYR A 36 0.16 7.71 3.59
CA TYR A 36 -0.68 6.71 2.97
C TYR A 36 -0.42 6.62 1.47
N TYR A 37 -0.50 5.39 0.95
CA TYR A 37 -0.51 5.11 -0.48
C TYR A 37 -1.95 4.94 -0.95
N LEU A 38 -2.36 5.78 -1.90
CA LEU A 38 -3.66 5.73 -2.55
C LEU A 38 -3.49 5.01 -3.88
N LYS A 39 -4.07 3.83 -3.99
CA LYS A 39 -4.10 3.07 -5.23
C LYS A 39 -5.44 3.30 -5.89
N ILE A 40 -5.41 3.89 -7.08
CA ILE A 40 -6.59 4.43 -7.74
C ILE A 40 -6.76 3.71 -9.07
N CYS A 41 -7.92 3.11 -9.29
CA CYS A 41 -8.28 2.51 -10.57
C CYS A 41 -8.39 3.61 -11.64
N SER A 42 -7.67 3.42 -12.75
CA SER A 42 -7.64 4.40 -13.85
C SER A 42 -8.98 4.54 -14.57
N ASP A 43 -9.82 3.49 -14.54
CA ASP A 43 -11.07 3.47 -15.29
C ASP A 43 -12.26 4.02 -14.50
N CYS A 44 -12.46 3.56 -13.25
CA CYS A 44 -13.65 3.92 -12.46
C CYS A 44 -13.37 4.81 -11.24
N GLY A 45 -12.11 5.15 -10.99
CA GLY A 45 -11.69 6.00 -9.87
C GLY A 45 -11.80 5.36 -8.48
N TYR A 46 -12.18 4.07 -8.39
CA TYR A 46 -12.20 3.37 -7.11
C TYR A 46 -10.82 3.43 -6.46
N THR A 47 -10.78 3.89 -5.20
CA THR A 47 -9.56 4.23 -4.50
C THR A 47 -9.42 3.38 -3.25
N GLU A 48 -8.33 2.64 -3.16
CA GLU A 48 -7.90 1.91 -1.97
C GLU A 48 -6.81 2.71 -1.24
N ILE A 49 -6.90 2.82 0.08
CA ILE A 49 -5.96 3.59 0.90
C ILE A 49 -5.18 2.63 1.81
N TYR A 50 -3.86 2.65 1.71
CA TYR A 50 -2.97 1.80 2.51
C TYR A 50 -2.05 2.65 3.39
N SER A 51 -1.95 2.31 4.67
CA SER A 51 -1.01 2.97 5.58
C SER A 51 0.44 2.59 5.23
N ALA A 52 1.28 3.59 4.94
CA ALA A 52 2.70 3.36 4.68
C ALA A 52 3.41 2.72 5.89
N LYS A 53 2.99 3.11 7.12
CA LYS A 53 3.49 2.52 8.38
C LYS A 53 3.35 0.99 8.41
N VAL A 54 2.32 0.43 7.78
CA VAL A 54 2.06 -1.02 7.73
C VAL A 54 2.78 -1.65 6.54
N VAL A 55 2.63 -1.07 5.35
CA VAL A 55 3.21 -1.60 4.11
C VAL A 55 4.74 -1.69 4.20
N ASP A 56 5.40 -0.65 4.73
CA ASP A 56 6.85 -0.61 4.83
C ASP A 56 7.40 -1.61 5.84
N LYS A 57 6.65 -1.90 6.92
CA LYS A 57 7.02 -2.94 7.89
C LYS A 57 7.02 -4.32 7.25
N GLU A 58 6.00 -4.63 6.46
CA GLU A 58 5.91 -5.92 5.77
C GLU A 58 7.00 -6.08 4.70
N LEU A 59 7.33 -5.02 3.94
CA LEU A 59 8.43 -5.04 2.98
C LEU A 59 9.80 -5.31 3.64
N LYS A 60 10.04 -4.77 4.84
CA LYS A 60 11.28 -5.03 5.60
C LYS A 60 11.38 -6.47 6.10
N LYS A 61 10.26 -7.11 6.43
CA LYS A 61 10.23 -8.52 6.84
C LYS A 61 10.54 -9.45 5.67
N VAL A 62 9.98 -9.16 4.48
CA VAL A 62 10.22 -9.97 3.27
C VAL A 62 11.68 -9.93 2.81
N LYS A 63 12.37 -8.78 2.95
CA LYS A 63 13.81 -8.66 2.63
C LYS A 63 14.75 -9.46 3.54
N ASN A 64 14.28 -9.93 4.69
CA ASN A 64 15.06 -10.76 5.62
C ASN A 64 14.84 -12.26 5.41
N VAL A 65 14.06 -12.67 4.39
CA VAL A 65 14.00 -14.07 3.96
C VAL A 65 15.19 -14.31 3.05
N PRO A 66 16.15 -15.20 3.42
CA PRO A 66 17.28 -15.51 2.54
C PRO A 66 16.74 -16.04 1.21
N GLU A 67 17.28 -15.52 0.10
CA GLU A 67 16.95 -15.99 -1.24
C GLU A 67 17.13 -17.51 -1.31
N PRO A 68 16.18 -18.26 -1.93
CA PRO A 68 16.37 -19.68 -2.17
C PRO A 68 17.64 -19.85 -2.99
N LYS A 69 18.65 -20.52 -2.42
CA LYS A 69 19.87 -20.88 -3.17
C LYS A 69 19.44 -21.69 -4.40
N PRO A 70 20.00 -21.39 -5.59
CA PRO A 70 19.71 -22.19 -6.77
C PRO A 70 20.07 -23.65 -6.48
N ALA A 71 19.13 -24.55 -6.73
CA ALA A 71 19.35 -25.99 -6.64
C ALA A 71 20.37 -26.42 -7.71
N PRO A 72 21.22 -27.43 -7.41
CA PRO A 72 22.33 -27.86 -8.26
C PRO A 72 21.89 -28.48 -9.60
#